data_AF-A0A8S1EYU1-F1
#
_entry.id   AF-A0A8S1EYU1-F1
#
_cell.length_a   1.000
_cell.length_b   1.000
_cell.length_c   1.000
_cell.angle_alpha   90.00
_cell.angle_beta   90.00
_cell.angle_gamma   90.00
#
_symmetry.space_group_name_H-M   'P 1'
#
loop_
_entity.id
_entity.type
_entity.pdbx_description
1 polymer ?
#
loop_
_entity_poly.entity_id
_entity_poly.type
_entity_poly.pdbx_seq_one_letter_code
_entity_poly.pdbx_strand_id
1 'polypeptide(L)'
;MKEDVLVRKLLADGEGTGEERRFLQLMSFFRDVKKSENDPKTAEAIKMLKNLDSLVLSAQKSIQIAEMNRQQAAEFEEVVKEVEAEIEKRVDSIEDAKKELAAARIVKKNRQEYLKSVKSIEQFPTREETSRRLIEIRDEFERQHERQRILEAKISERRNQMLALNIVLYNFNRFIQADDEDLETEMDDDGAKERDSQNRDDEQHSSKDVKSRAASIEH
;
A
#
# COMPACT_ATOMS: atom_id res chain seq x y z
N MET A 1 -24.15 58.37 -16.79
CA MET A 1 -24.86 59.55 -17.37
C MET A 1 -24.48 59.84 -18.82
N LYS A 2 -23.23 60.20 -19.15
CA LYS A 2 -22.86 60.47 -20.56
C LYS A 2 -22.83 59.21 -21.44
N GLU A 3 -22.34 58.09 -20.91
CA GLU A 3 -22.38 56.79 -21.59
C GLU A 3 -23.81 56.28 -21.76
N ASP A 4 -24.68 56.38 -20.74
CA ASP A 4 -26.08 55.96 -20.88
C ASP A 4 -26.85 56.77 -21.92
N VAL A 5 -26.56 58.07 -22.04
CA VAL A 5 -27.13 58.94 -23.09
C VAL A 5 -26.58 58.55 -24.46
N LEU A 6 -25.30 58.20 -24.54
CA LEU A 6 -24.69 57.71 -25.78
C LEU A 6 -25.28 56.36 -26.21
N VAL A 7 -25.43 55.42 -25.27
CA VAL A 7 -26.00 54.09 -25.50
C VAL A 7 -27.47 54.21 -25.91
N ARG A 8 -28.27 55.07 -25.25
CA ARG A 8 -29.65 55.33 -25.68
C ARG A 8 -29.74 55.98 -27.04
N LYS A 9 -28.81 56.89 -27.37
CA LYS A 9 -28.75 57.52 -28.69
C LYS A 9 -28.32 56.52 -29.76
N LEU A 10 -27.34 55.67 -29.47
CA LEU A 10 -26.91 54.59 -30.35
C LEU A 10 -27.98 53.51 -30.53
N LEU A 11 -28.77 53.19 -29.50
CA LEU A 11 -29.94 52.32 -29.63
C LEU A 11 -31.02 52.98 -30.50
N ALA A 12 -31.32 54.25 -30.26
CA ALA A 12 -32.33 54.99 -31.03
C ALA A 12 -31.92 55.24 -32.50
N ASP A 13 -30.62 55.44 -32.78
CA ASP A 13 -30.10 55.54 -34.15
C ASP A 13 -29.83 54.15 -34.77
N GLY A 14 -29.54 53.13 -33.94
CA GLY A 14 -29.27 51.75 -34.34
C GLY A 14 -30.52 50.97 -34.78
N GLU A 15 -31.71 51.40 -34.37
CA GLU A 15 -33.00 50.84 -34.81
C GLU A 15 -33.51 51.37 -36.17
N GLY A 16 -32.69 52.10 -36.94
CA GLY A 16 -33.07 52.53 -38.29
C GLY A 16 -34.07 53.68 -38.35
N THR A 17 -34.43 54.28 -37.20
CA THR A 17 -35.36 55.41 -37.07
C THR A 17 -34.95 56.62 -37.93
N GLY A 18 -33.65 56.82 -38.14
CA GLY A 18 -33.10 57.86 -39.01
C GLY A 18 -33.25 57.56 -40.50
N GLU A 19 -33.26 56.30 -40.91
CA GLU A 19 -33.49 55.87 -42.30
C GLU A 19 -34.96 55.91 -42.66
N GLU A 20 -35.82 55.40 -41.76
CA GLU A 20 -37.28 55.49 -41.92
C GLU A 20 -37.73 56.95 -42.02
N ARG A 21 -37.19 57.84 -41.18
CA ARG A 21 -37.44 59.29 -41.27
C ARG A 21 -36.98 59.89 -42.60
N ARG A 22 -35.80 59.50 -43.11
CA ARG A 22 -35.29 59.96 -44.41
C ARG A 22 -36.15 59.45 -45.56
N PHE A 23 -36.61 58.20 -45.49
CA PHE A 23 -37.54 57.61 -46.46
C PHE A 23 -38.89 58.32 -46.46
N LEU A 24 -39.46 58.59 -45.29
CA LEU A 24 -40.71 59.35 -45.15
C LEU A 24 -40.58 60.77 -45.72
N GLN A 25 -39.44 61.45 -45.51
CA GLN A 25 -39.15 62.76 -46.09
C GLN A 25 -39.07 62.73 -47.62
N LEU A 26 -38.48 61.66 -48.17
CA LEU A 26 -38.41 61.46 -49.62
C LEU A 26 -39.81 61.20 -50.21
N MET A 27 -40.62 60.39 -49.52
CA MET A 27 -42.01 60.09 -49.91
C MET A 27 -42.91 61.32 -49.82
N SER A 28 -42.75 62.19 -48.82
CA SER A 28 -43.47 63.46 -48.75
C SER A 28 -43.04 64.39 -49.89
N PHE A 29 -41.75 64.48 -50.20
CA PHE A 29 -41.25 65.30 -51.30
C PHE A 29 -41.81 64.85 -52.66
N PHE A 30 -41.80 63.56 -52.96
CA PHE A 30 -42.40 63.05 -54.21
C PHE A 30 -43.91 63.33 -54.30
N ARG A 31 -44.61 63.31 -53.15
CA ARG A 31 -46.04 63.65 -53.09
C ARG A 31 -46.28 65.14 -53.34
N ASP A 32 -45.43 66.01 -52.82
CA ASP A 32 -45.54 67.46 -52.96
C ASP A 32 -45.17 67.92 -54.37
N VAL A 33 -44.12 67.34 -54.96
CA VAL A 33 -43.74 67.54 -56.38
C VAL A 33 -44.87 67.12 -57.33
N LYS A 34 -45.63 66.06 -56.99
CA LYS A 34 -46.76 65.60 -57.80
C LYS A 34 -48.02 66.47 -57.67
N LYS A 35 -48.14 67.27 -56.60
CA LYS A 35 -49.29 68.15 -56.31
C LYS A 35 -49.07 69.61 -56.68
N SER A 36 -47.82 70.04 -56.77
CA SER A 36 -47.44 71.41 -57.13
C SER A 36 -47.41 71.59 -58.65
N GLU A 37 -48.07 72.62 -59.19
CA GLU A 37 -47.88 73.07 -60.58
C GLU A 37 -46.55 73.82 -60.78
N ASN A 38 -45.89 74.24 -59.70
CA ASN A 38 -44.60 74.91 -59.75
C ASN A 38 -43.44 73.91 -59.66
N ASP A 39 -42.41 74.11 -60.48
CA ASP A 39 -41.17 73.35 -60.44
C ASP A 39 -40.49 73.44 -59.06
N PRO A 40 -40.01 72.31 -58.50
CA PRO A 40 -39.34 72.31 -57.22
C PRO A 40 -38.06 73.15 -57.28
N LYS A 41 -37.77 73.88 -56.19
CA LYS A 41 -36.53 74.66 -56.07
C LYS A 41 -35.32 73.71 -56.19
N THR A 42 -34.33 74.11 -56.98
CA THR A 42 -33.12 73.30 -57.25
C THR A 42 -32.41 72.85 -55.98
N ALA A 43 -32.41 73.67 -54.92
CA ALA A 43 -31.83 73.34 -53.62
C ALA A 43 -32.56 72.19 -52.88
N GLU A 44 -33.88 72.09 -53.02
CA GLU A 44 -34.69 71.02 -52.41
C GLU A 44 -34.47 69.69 -53.16
N ALA A 45 -34.40 69.74 -54.49
CA ALA A 45 -34.06 68.59 -55.32
C ALA A 45 -32.66 68.03 -54.99
N ILE A 46 -31.65 68.89 -54.81
CA ILE A 46 -30.29 68.48 -54.40
C ILE A 46 -30.30 67.83 -53.01
N LYS A 47 -31.08 68.36 -52.07
CA LYS A 47 -31.20 67.79 -50.72
C LYS A 47 -31.84 66.39 -50.76
N MET A 48 -32.86 66.20 -51.59
CA MET A 48 -33.54 64.92 -51.74
C MET A 48 -32.68 63.88 -52.48
N LEU A 49 -31.88 64.31 -53.46
CA LEU A 49 -30.90 63.46 -54.12
C LEU A 49 -29.85 62.93 -53.12
N LYS A 50 -29.32 63.81 -52.25
CA LYS A 50 -28.40 63.41 -51.17
C LYS A 50 -29.04 62.43 -50.18
N ASN A 51 -30.32 62.62 -49.86
CA ASN A 51 -31.05 61.69 -49.01
C ASN A 51 -31.23 60.31 -49.67
N LEU A 52 -31.50 60.28 -50.98
CA LEU A 52 -31.59 59.05 -51.75
C LEU A 52 -30.23 58.32 -51.80
N ASP A 53 -29.15 59.02 -52.13
CA ASP A 53 -27.78 58.46 -52.14
C ASP A 53 -27.41 57.86 -50.77
N SER A 54 -27.75 58.57 -49.69
CA SER A 54 -27.52 58.09 -48.33
C SER A 54 -28.35 56.84 -47.99
N LEU A 55 -29.56 56.71 -48.53
CA LEU A 55 -30.42 55.55 -48.30
C LEU A 55 -29.91 54.33 -49.08
N VAL A 56 -29.49 54.53 -50.33
CA VAL A 56 -28.86 53.49 -51.17
C VAL A 56 -27.60 52.95 -50.52
N LEU A 57 -26.73 53.85 -50.03
CA LEU A 57 -25.51 53.45 -49.31
C LEU A 57 -25.83 52.64 -48.04
N SER A 58 -26.89 53.00 -47.30
CA SER A 58 -27.26 52.26 -46.10
C SER A 58 -27.83 50.87 -46.40
N ALA A 59 -28.63 50.75 -47.46
CA ALA A 59 -29.11 49.46 -47.93
C ALA A 59 -27.95 48.53 -48.34
N GLN A 60 -26.95 49.07 -49.05
CA GLN A 60 -25.74 48.32 -49.40
C GLN A 60 -24.96 47.85 -48.16
N LYS A 61 -24.81 48.72 -47.16
CA LYS A 61 -24.19 48.35 -45.88
C LYS A 61 -24.96 47.25 -45.16
N SER A 62 -26.29 47.33 -45.12
CA SER A 62 -27.13 46.31 -44.49
C SER A 62 -26.93 44.93 -45.13
N ILE A 63 -26.85 44.88 -46.47
CA ILE A 63 -26.58 43.63 -47.20
C ILE A 63 -25.19 43.07 -46.85
N GLN A 64 -24.15 43.93 -46.84
CA GLN A 64 -22.80 43.50 -46.47
C GLN A 64 -22.70 43.03 -45.02
N ILE A 65 -23.37 43.71 -44.09
CA ILE A 65 -23.43 43.30 -42.67
C ILE A 65 -24.15 41.95 -42.56
N ALA A 66 -25.25 41.74 -43.29
CA ALA A 66 -25.95 40.46 -43.27
C ALA A 66 -25.10 39.31 -43.83
N GLU A 67 -24.29 39.57 -44.87
CA GLU A 67 -23.35 38.59 -45.41
C GLU A 67 -22.21 38.28 -44.43
N MET A 68 -21.61 39.33 -43.85
CA MET A 68 -20.58 39.19 -42.82
C MET A 68 -21.10 38.40 -41.60
N ASN A 69 -22.31 38.70 -41.12
CA ASN A 69 -22.92 37.99 -40.00
C ASN A 69 -23.16 36.52 -40.31
N ARG A 70 -23.50 36.16 -41.57
CA ARG A 70 -23.60 34.76 -41.99
C ARG A 70 -22.26 34.05 -41.96
N GLN A 71 -21.20 34.70 -42.43
CA GLN A 71 -19.85 34.14 -42.40
C GLN A 71 -19.38 33.94 -40.95
N GLN A 72 -19.55 34.94 -40.10
CA GLN A 72 -19.21 34.86 -38.68
C GLN A 72 -20.00 33.77 -37.95
N ALA A 73 -21.29 33.59 -38.26
CA ALA A 73 -22.08 32.51 -37.69
C ALA A 73 -21.52 31.12 -38.05
N ALA A 74 -21.05 30.95 -39.29
CA ALA A 74 -20.43 29.69 -39.72
C ALA A 74 -19.07 29.46 -39.03
N GLU A 75 -18.24 30.50 -38.90
CA GLU A 75 -16.97 30.43 -38.16
C GLU A 75 -17.20 30.07 -36.68
N PHE A 76 -18.20 30.65 -36.03
CA PHE A 76 -18.53 30.30 -34.65
C PHE A 76 -19.00 28.84 -34.52
N GLU A 77 -19.72 28.30 -35.51
CA GLU A 77 -20.10 26.89 -35.50
C GLU A 77 -18.89 25.97 -35.63
N GLU A 78 -17.88 26.36 -36.42
CA GLU A 78 -16.61 25.63 -36.53
C GLU A 78 -15.83 25.66 -35.21
N VAL A 79 -15.71 26.82 -34.58
CA VAL A 79 -15.05 26.97 -33.27
C VAL A 79 -15.75 26.13 -32.21
N VAL A 80 -17.09 26.07 -32.21
CA VAL A 80 -17.84 25.23 -31.26
C VAL A 80 -17.45 23.76 -31.45
N LYS A 81 -17.39 23.26 -32.69
CA LYS A 81 -16.99 21.87 -32.98
C LYS A 81 -15.54 21.59 -32.55
N GLU A 82 -14.64 22.54 -32.76
CA GLU A 82 -13.24 22.40 -32.32
C GLU A 82 -13.14 22.32 -30.80
N VAL A 83 -13.87 23.18 -30.08
CA VAL A 83 -13.91 23.17 -28.61
C VAL A 83 -14.51 21.88 -28.08
N GLU A 84 -15.60 21.37 -28.67
CA GLU A 84 -16.19 20.08 -28.29
C GLU A 84 -15.21 18.92 -28.48
N ALA A 85 -14.50 18.88 -29.61
CA ALA A 85 -13.48 17.86 -29.87
C ALA A 85 -12.28 17.96 -28.90
N GLU A 86 -11.88 19.18 -28.51
CA GLU A 86 -10.83 19.33 -27.50
C GLU A 86 -11.33 18.91 -26.12
N ILE A 87 -12.56 19.22 -25.74
CA ILE A 87 -13.16 18.76 -24.48
C ILE A 87 -13.14 17.24 -24.41
N GLU A 88 -13.53 16.54 -25.47
CA GLU A 88 -13.52 15.07 -25.52
C GLU A 88 -12.10 14.52 -25.29
N LYS A 89 -11.10 15.05 -26.00
CA LYS A 89 -9.69 14.67 -25.79
C LYS A 89 -9.21 14.91 -24.36
N ARG A 90 -9.66 16.00 -23.72
CA ARG A 90 -9.30 16.31 -22.33
C ARG A 90 -9.95 15.34 -21.36
N VAL A 91 -11.20 14.93 -21.62
CA VAL A 91 -11.90 13.92 -20.82
C VAL A 91 -11.15 12.59 -20.88
N ASP A 92 -10.75 12.15 -22.07
CA ASP A 92 -9.95 10.92 -22.25
C ASP A 92 -8.62 11.00 -21.50
N SER A 93 -7.90 12.13 -21.63
CA SER A 93 -6.65 12.35 -20.90
C SER A 93 -6.82 12.32 -19.38
N ILE A 94 -7.94 12.82 -18.85
CA ILE A 94 -8.27 12.74 -17.43
C ILE A 94 -8.53 11.29 -17.01
N GLU A 95 -9.20 10.50 -17.85
CA GLU A 95 -9.46 9.09 -17.56
C GLU A 95 -8.15 8.29 -17.49
N ASP A 96 -7.23 8.54 -18.41
CA ASP A 96 -5.92 7.90 -18.41
C ASP A 96 -5.09 8.31 -17.19
N ALA A 97 -5.09 9.60 -16.83
CA ALA A 97 -4.44 10.07 -15.61
C ALA A 97 -5.03 9.43 -14.34
N LYS A 98 -6.33 9.16 -14.30
CA LYS A 98 -6.97 8.43 -13.19
C LYS A 98 -6.49 6.98 -13.11
N LYS A 99 -6.36 6.29 -14.25
CA LYS A 99 -5.83 4.92 -14.32
C LYS A 99 -4.38 4.87 -13.83
N GLU A 100 -3.55 5.80 -14.28
CA GLU A 100 -2.16 5.91 -13.85
C GLU A 100 -2.06 6.21 -12.34
N LEU A 101 -2.87 7.13 -11.82
CA LEU A 101 -2.92 7.44 -10.39
C LEU A 101 -3.30 6.20 -9.56
N ALA A 102 -4.26 5.40 -10.02
CA ALA A 102 -4.65 4.16 -9.36
C ALA A 102 -3.49 3.15 -9.33
N ALA A 103 -2.78 2.98 -10.44
CA ALA A 103 -1.59 2.13 -10.50
C ALA A 103 -0.48 2.62 -9.56
N ALA A 104 -0.20 3.92 -9.55
CA ALA A 104 0.81 4.53 -8.67
C ALA A 104 0.46 4.35 -7.18
N ARG A 105 -0.83 4.41 -6.81
CA ARG A 105 -1.29 4.14 -5.44
C ARG A 105 -1.02 2.69 -5.02
N ILE A 106 -1.23 1.72 -5.91
CA ILE A 106 -0.92 0.32 -5.63
C ILE A 106 0.59 0.15 -5.39
N VAL A 107 1.43 0.71 -6.27
CA VAL A 107 2.89 0.66 -6.10
C VAL A 107 3.32 1.28 -4.78
N LYS A 108 2.74 2.43 -4.40
CA LYS A 108 3.01 3.08 -3.12
C LYS A 108 2.62 2.19 -1.93
N LYS A 109 1.45 1.55 -1.99
CA LYS A 109 0.99 0.62 -0.94
C LYS A 109 1.94 -0.57 -0.81
N ASN A 110 2.28 -1.20 -1.93
CA ASN A 110 3.21 -2.34 -1.95
C ASN A 110 4.57 -1.93 -1.37
N ARG A 111 5.09 -0.76 -1.74
CA ARG A 111 6.34 -0.23 -1.17
C ARG A 111 6.26 -0.04 0.34
N GLN A 112 5.14 0.44 0.87
CA GLN A 112 4.94 0.57 2.31
C GLN A 112 4.89 -0.78 3.01
N GLU A 113 4.24 -1.78 2.41
CA GLU A 113 4.20 -3.16 2.94
C GLU A 113 5.59 -3.78 2.94
N TYR A 114 6.35 -3.66 1.85
CA TYR A 114 7.75 -4.11 1.81
C TYR A 114 8.61 -3.43 2.87
N LEU A 115 8.46 -2.12 3.07
CA LEU A 115 9.20 -1.42 4.12
C LEU A 115 8.84 -1.92 5.53
N LYS A 116 7.58 -2.29 5.78
CA LYS A 116 7.19 -2.92 7.05
C LYS A 116 7.86 -4.29 7.21
N SER A 117 7.83 -5.13 6.18
CA SER A 117 8.48 -6.44 6.20
C SER A 117 10.00 -6.32 6.41
N VAL A 118 10.66 -5.37 5.73
CA VAL A 118 12.10 -5.11 5.92
C VAL A 118 12.38 -4.71 7.36
N LYS A 119 11.61 -3.77 7.94
CA LYS A 119 11.77 -3.38 9.35
C LYS A 119 11.58 -4.54 10.32
N SER A 120 10.63 -5.44 10.03
CA SER A 120 10.45 -6.67 10.83
C SER A 120 11.63 -7.62 10.67
N ILE A 121 12.20 -7.76 9.47
CA ILE A 121 13.39 -8.60 9.23
C ILE A 121 14.62 -8.04 9.93
N GLU A 122 14.81 -6.71 9.91
CA GLU A 122 15.93 -6.01 10.58
C GLU A 122 15.94 -6.18 12.11
N GLN A 123 14.82 -6.60 12.73
CA GLN A 123 14.79 -6.94 14.15
C GLN A 123 15.52 -8.26 14.47
N PHE A 124 15.68 -9.12 13.47
CA PHE A 124 16.37 -10.39 13.62
C PHE A 124 17.87 -10.24 13.26
N PRO A 125 18.76 -10.97 13.96
CA PRO A 125 20.19 -10.94 13.65
C PRO A 125 20.44 -11.44 12.22
N THR A 126 21.57 -11.01 11.66
CA THR A 126 21.89 -11.37 10.28
C THR A 126 22.09 -12.87 10.17
N ARG A 127 21.74 -13.45 9.01
CA ARG A 127 21.92 -14.88 8.75
C ARG A 127 23.36 -15.33 9.00
N GLU A 128 24.33 -14.51 8.66
CA GLU A 128 25.75 -14.78 8.90
C GLU A 128 26.10 -14.85 10.39
N GLU A 129 25.62 -13.89 11.18
CA GLU A 129 25.83 -13.85 12.64
C GLU A 129 25.21 -15.09 13.31
N THR A 130 23.97 -15.42 12.91
CA THR A 130 23.28 -16.60 13.42
C THR A 130 24.01 -17.89 13.03
N SER A 131 24.56 -17.96 11.81
CA SER A 131 25.34 -19.12 11.35
C SER A 131 26.65 -19.27 12.12
N ARG A 132 27.37 -18.17 12.40
CA ARG A 132 28.56 -18.20 13.26
C ARG A 132 28.23 -18.69 14.66
N ARG A 133 27.18 -18.15 15.27
CA ARG A 133 26.75 -18.55 16.61
C ARG A 133 26.34 -20.02 16.68
N LEU A 134 25.70 -20.55 15.62
CA LEU A 134 25.38 -21.98 15.53
C LEU A 134 26.64 -22.85 15.47
N ILE A 135 27.67 -22.44 14.74
CA ILE A 135 28.96 -23.15 14.67
C ILE A 135 29.63 -23.12 16.06
N GLU A 136 29.69 -21.95 16.70
CA GLU A 136 30.27 -21.82 18.06
C GLU A 136 29.57 -22.72 19.08
N ILE A 137 28.23 -22.73 19.09
CA ILE A 137 27.44 -23.58 19.99
C ILE A 137 27.69 -25.06 19.68
N ARG A 138 27.79 -25.43 18.41
CA ARG A 138 28.09 -26.81 18.00
C ARG A 138 29.47 -27.25 18.49
N ASP A 139 30.49 -26.43 18.28
CA ASP A 139 31.85 -26.74 18.72
C ASP A 139 31.92 -26.85 20.25
N GLU A 140 31.23 -25.97 20.96
CA GLU A 140 31.12 -26.07 22.42
C GLU A 140 30.41 -27.34 22.87
N PHE A 141 29.32 -27.72 22.19
CA PHE A 141 28.60 -28.95 22.46
C PHE A 141 29.48 -30.20 22.25
N GLU A 142 30.20 -30.26 21.12
CA GLU A 142 31.13 -31.36 20.81
C GLU A 142 32.24 -31.46 21.87
N ARG A 143 32.80 -30.30 22.30
CA ARG A 143 33.79 -30.25 23.39
C ARG A 143 33.24 -30.73 24.73
N GLN A 144 32.02 -30.32 25.09
CA GLN A 144 31.37 -30.78 26.33
C GLN A 144 31.08 -32.28 26.29
N HIS A 145 30.63 -32.78 25.15
CA HIS A 145 30.37 -34.20 24.96
C HIS A 145 31.64 -35.05 25.10
N GLU A 146 32.76 -34.61 24.50
CA GLU A 146 34.04 -35.31 24.68
C GLU A 146 34.51 -35.27 26.14
N ARG A 147 34.36 -34.13 26.82
CA ARG A 147 34.68 -34.01 28.25
C ARG A 147 33.83 -34.95 29.10
N GLN A 148 32.54 -35.06 28.80
CA GLN A 148 31.63 -36.00 29.46
C GLN A 148 32.10 -37.43 29.26
N ARG A 149 32.42 -37.82 28.01
CA ARG A 149 32.92 -39.16 27.68
C ARG A 149 34.19 -39.52 28.46
N ILE A 150 35.14 -38.59 28.57
CA ILE A 150 36.38 -38.78 29.34
C ILE A 150 36.07 -38.96 30.84
N LEU A 151 35.13 -38.18 31.39
CA LEU A 151 34.75 -38.28 32.79
C LEU A 151 34.04 -39.61 33.09
N GLU A 152 33.15 -40.06 32.21
CA GLU A 152 32.48 -41.36 32.32
C GLU A 152 33.49 -42.52 32.30
N ALA A 153 34.48 -42.46 31.40
CA ALA A 153 35.57 -43.44 31.38
C ALA A 153 36.37 -43.46 32.69
N LYS A 154 36.73 -42.30 33.24
CA LYS A 154 37.42 -42.19 34.53
C LYS A 154 36.59 -42.71 35.70
N ILE A 155 35.28 -42.47 35.70
CA ILE A 155 34.38 -43.01 36.72
C ILE A 155 34.33 -44.53 36.63
N SER A 156 34.22 -45.09 35.43
CA SER A 156 34.25 -46.54 35.22
C SER A 156 35.56 -47.16 35.70
N GLU A 157 36.70 -46.53 35.41
CA GLU A 157 38.00 -47.00 35.88
C GLU A 157 38.08 -46.99 37.41
N ARG A 158 37.68 -45.90 38.07
CA ARG A 158 37.62 -45.81 39.53
C ARG A 158 36.69 -46.85 40.14
N ARG A 159 35.55 -47.13 39.50
CA ARG A 159 34.63 -48.19 39.91
C ARG A 159 35.31 -49.57 39.84
N ASN A 160 36.05 -49.84 38.77
CA ASN A 160 36.81 -51.09 38.62
C ASN A 160 37.92 -51.20 39.67
N GLN A 161 38.66 -50.12 39.94
CA GLN A 161 39.68 -50.07 41.00
C GLN A 161 39.07 -50.34 42.38
N MET A 162 37.90 -49.75 42.68
CA MET A 162 37.18 -49.99 43.93
C MET A 162 36.70 -51.45 44.06
N LEU A 163 36.19 -52.04 42.97
CA LEU A 163 35.82 -53.45 42.95
C LEU A 163 37.02 -54.37 43.19
N ALA A 164 38.16 -54.08 42.53
CA ALA A 164 39.39 -54.82 42.75
C ALA A 164 39.87 -54.72 44.21
N LEU A 165 39.85 -53.52 44.80
CA LEU A 165 40.16 -53.33 46.22
C LEU A 165 39.20 -54.11 47.12
N ASN A 166 37.90 -54.10 46.82
CA ASN A 166 36.90 -54.85 47.58
C ASN A 166 37.18 -56.37 47.55
N ILE A 167 37.55 -56.90 46.38
CA ILE A 167 37.96 -58.31 46.23
C ILE A 167 39.22 -58.61 47.06
N VAL A 168 40.22 -57.73 47.03
CA VAL A 168 41.45 -57.89 47.84
C VAL A 168 41.12 -57.86 49.33
N LEU A 169 40.29 -56.93 49.79
CA LEU A 169 39.84 -56.84 51.18
C LEU A 169 39.03 -58.07 51.61
N TYR A 170 38.14 -58.57 50.74
CA TYR A 170 37.40 -59.80 50.99
C TYR A 170 38.33 -61.00 51.14
N ASN A 171 39.30 -61.15 50.24
CA ASN A 171 40.30 -62.22 50.31
C ASN A 171 41.20 -62.08 51.55
N PHE A 172 41.56 -60.85 51.94
CA PHE A 172 42.34 -60.59 53.15
C PHE A 172 41.56 -60.90 54.42
N ASN A 173 40.30 -60.50 54.50
CA ASN A 173 39.41 -60.89 55.61
C ASN A 173 39.23 -62.42 55.68
N ARG A 174 39.11 -63.09 54.53
CA ARG A 174 39.07 -64.55 54.48
C ARG A 174 40.38 -65.18 54.95
N PHE A 175 41.52 -64.58 54.61
CA PHE A 175 42.83 -65.04 55.09
C PHE A 175 42.96 -64.87 56.61
N ILE A 176 42.53 -63.73 57.16
CA ILE A 176 42.48 -63.51 58.62
C ILE A 176 41.56 -64.53 59.29
N GLN A 177 40.37 -64.77 58.75
CA GLN A 177 39.43 -65.76 59.30
C GLN A 177 39.97 -67.19 59.23
N ALA A 178 40.73 -67.53 58.18
CA ALA A 178 41.39 -68.84 58.06
C ALA A 178 42.57 -68.99 59.04
N ASP A 179 43.35 -67.93 59.27
CA ASP A 179 44.41 -67.92 60.30
C ASP A 179 43.83 -67.99 61.74
N ASP A 180 42.64 -67.43 61.97
CA ASP A 180 41.91 -67.60 63.24
C ASP A 180 41.35 -69.04 63.39
N GLU A 181 40.88 -69.68 62.30
CA GLU A 181 40.40 -71.07 62.30
C GLU A 181 41.54 -72.11 62.47
N ASP A 182 42.75 -71.83 61.96
CA ASP A 182 43.94 -72.68 62.12
C ASP A 182 44.57 -72.62 63.54
N LEU A 183 44.15 -71.67 64.38
CA LEU A 183 44.55 -71.57 65.80
C LEU A 183 43.51 -72.14 66.79
N GLU A 184 42.31 -72.48 66.33
CA GLU A 184 41.20 -72.96 67.19
C GLU A 184 40.91 -74.47 67.03
N THR A 185 41.72 -75.22 66.27
CA THR A 185 41.53 -76.67 66.02
C THR A 185 42.37 -77.61 66.90
N GLU A 186 42.64 -77.22 68.16
CA GLU A 186 42.94 -78.16 69.24
C GLU A 186 42.15 -77.74 70.50
N MET A 187 40.91 -78.21 70.63
CA MET A 187 40.29 -78.72 71.86
C MET A 187 38.80 -79.04 71.62
N ASP A 188 38.49 -80.35 71.68
CA ASP A 188 37.25 -81.03 72.09
C ASP A 188 36.30 -80.20 72.98
N ASP A 189 35.01 -80.46 73.17
CA ASP A 189 33.97 -81.38 72.67
C ASP A 189 32.73 -81.00 73.54
N ASP A 190 31.55 -81.25 72.99
CA ASP A 190 30.26 -81.43 73.66
C ASP A 190 29.51 -80.25 74.35
N GLY A 191 28.21 -80.17 74.08
CA GLY A 191 27.31 -79.28 74.83
C GLY A 191 26.07 -78.75 74.09
N ALA A 192 25.24 -79.64 73.57
CA ALA A 192 23.93 -79.34 72.99
C ALA A 192 23.04 -78.37 73.80
N LYS A 193 22.27 -77.50 73.10
CA LYS A 193 20.78 -77.50 73.12
C LYS A 193 20.16 -76.43 72.22
N GLU A 194 19.21 -76.91 71.42
CA GLU A 194 18.25 -76.21 70.58
C GLU A 194 17.30 -75.26 71.34
N ARG A 195 16.80 -74.24 70.63
CA ARG A 195 15.38 -73.82 70.44
C ARG A 195 15.39 -72.42 69.80
N ASP A 196 15.14 -72.29 68.50
CA ASP A 196 13.86 -72.32 67.78
C ASP A 196 13.02 -71.04 67.90
N SER A 197 12.41 -70.70 66.76
CA SER A 197 11.26 -69.84 66.50
C SER A 197 11.41 -68.32 66.28
N GLN A 198 11.46 -68.00 64.97
CA GLN A 198 10.42 -67.28 64.22
C GLN A 198 10.26 -65.74 64.29
N ASN A 199 9.87 -65.24 63.11
CA ASN A 199 9.19 -63.97 62.76
C ASN A 199 10.13 -62.77 62.48
N ARG A 200 9.92 -61.95 61.44
CA ARG A 200 8.84 -61.82 60.44
C ARG A 200 9.27 -60.80 59.38
N ASP A 201 8.68 -60.94 58.18
CA ASP A 201 8.08 -59.93 57.30
C ASP A 201 8.96 -58.74 56.84
N ASP A 202 9.28 -58.68 55.54
CA ASP A 202 8.53 -58.04 54.44
C ASP A 202 8.95 -56.59 54.22
N GLU A 203 9.48 -56.30 53.02
CA GLU A 203 8.91 -55.24 52.17
C GLU A 203 9.48 -55.34 50.75
N GLN A 204 8.64 -55.86 49.85
CA GLN A 204 8.68 -55.54 48.44
C GLN A 204 8.19 -54.10 48.26
N HIS A 205 8.92 -53.28 47.50
CA HIS A 205 8.26 -52.26 46.67
C HIS A 205 8.68 -52.35 45.21
N SER A 206 7.76 -53.01 44.50
CA SER A 206 7.43 -52.98 43.08
C SER A 206 7.84 -51.72 42.31
N SER A 207 8.48 -51.98 41.16
CA SER A 207 8.42 -51.12 39.98
C SER A 207 6.99 -50.91 39.48
N LYS A 208 6.70 -49.68 39.01
CA LYS A 208 5.69 -49.19 38.03
C LYS A 208 5.53 -47.70 38.37
N ASP A 209 5.86 -46.75 37.50
CA ASP A 209 5.05 -46.42 36.32
C ASP A 209 5.87 -45.86 35.15
N VAL A 210 5.49 -46.38 33.99
CA VAL A 210 5.92 -45.98 32.65
C VAL A 210 4.84 -45.10 32.04
N LYS A 211 5.28 -44.01 31.41
CA LYS A 211 4.64 -43.30 30.30
C LYS A 211 3.12 -43.16 30.33
N SER A 212 2.66 -41.94 30.60
CA SER A 212 1.56 -41.39 29.82
C SER A 212 1.74 -39.88 29.65
N ARG A 213 1.34 -39.38 28.48
CA ARG A 213 1.04 -37.97 28.17
C ARG A 213 2.12 -37.13 27.48
N ALA A 214 2.67 -37.69 26.40
CA ALA A 214 2.96 -36.91 25.20
C ALA A 214 1.86 -37.22 24.16
N ALA A 215 0.91 -36.29 23.99
CA ALA A 215 0.06 -36.10 22.80
C ALA A 215 -1.09 -35.14 23.13
N SER A 216 -0.93 -33.87 22.76
CA SER A 216 -1.99 -32.93 22.38
C SER A 216 -1.29 -31.93 21.46
N ILE A 217 -1.23 -32.18 20.14
CA ILE A 217 -2.29 -31.95 19.13
C ILE A 217 -2.71 -30.48 19.21
N GLU A 218 -2.05 -29.60 18.45
CA GLU A 218 -2.50 -29.18 17.10
C GLU A 218 -3.96 -28.71 17.09
N HIS A 219 -4.13 -27.40 17.25
CA HIS A 219 -5.05 -26.59 16.45
C HIS A 219 -4.49 -25.17 16.33
#